data_AF-A0A6S6PLL9-F1
#
_entry.id   AF-A0A6S6PLL9-F1
#
_cell.length_a   1.000
_cell.length_b   1.000
_cell.length_c   1.000
_cell.angle_alpha   90.00
_cell.angle_beta   90.00
_cell.angle_gamma   90.00
#
_symmetry.space_group_name_H-M   'P 1'
#
loop_
_entity.id
_entity.type
_entity.pdbx_description
1 polymer ?
#
loop_
_entity_poly.entity_id
_entity_poly.type
_entity_poly.pdbx_seq_one_letter_code
_entity_poly.pdbx_strand_id
1 'polypeptide(L)'
;MTARTLSGFSRPHVYRSLKAACLLATMTALTGGSAWATQFVVEDGKATQEVSETSRLYIDGELVATMVLDEKTPQRRAVINVPDKPSYTYALCGEIVVRNAEGKAETHLVTSQGTLYDPSGHVFQAMGAQNFTDFYLIDPSSPATARHEPGRKGACTVATS
;
A
#
# COMPACT_ATOMS: atom_id res chain seq x y z
N MET A 1 -27.39 -33.70 -81.06
CA MET A 1 -26.28 -34.37 -81.78
C MET A 1 -25.08 -33.44 -81.75
N THR A 2 -24.15 -33.65 -80.81
CA THR A 2 -22.80 -34.24 -81.03
C THR A 2 -21.98 -33.41 -82.03
N ALA A 3 -21.09 -32.52 -81.58
CA ALA A 3 -19.75 -32.73 -81.01
C ALA A 3 -18.66 -32.41 -82.04
N ARG A 4 -17.73 -31.51 -81.70
CA ARG A 4 -16.28 -31.75 -81.87
C ARG A 4 -15.42 -30.61 -81.32
N THR A 5 -14.49 -31.04 -80.49
CA THR A 5 -13.28 -30.41 -79.96
C THR A 5 -12.35 -29.91 -81.06
N LEU A 6 -11.54 -28.89 -80.78
CA LEU A 6 -10.09 -28.92 -81.04
C LEU A 6 -9.34 -27.83 -80.24
N SER A 7 -8.19 -28.28 -79.75
CA SER A 7 -7.14 -27.70 -78.92
C SER A 7 -6.44 -26.43 -79.44
N GLY A 8 -5.90 -25.63 -78.50
CA GLY A 8 -4.91 -24.60 -78.77
C GLY A 8 -4.16 -24.15 -77.51
N PHE A 9 -2.89 -24.55 -77.39
CA PHE A 9 -1.92 -24.12 -76.37
C PHE A 9 -1.54 -22.65 -76.56
N SER A 10 -1.41 -21.87 -75.47
CA SER A 10 -0.36 -20.86 -75.33
C SER A 10 -0.24 -20.33 -73.89
N ARG A 11 0.92 -20.57 -73.26
CA ARG A 11 1.53 -19.72 -72.22
C ARG A 11 2.60 -18.88 -72.95
N PRO A 12 3.08 -17.71 -72.47
CA PRO A 12 3.07 -17.21 -71.09
C PRO A 12 2.70 -15.72 -70.96
N HIS A 13 2.59 -15.19 -69.75
CA HIS A 13 3.28 -13.97 -69.36
C HIS A 13 3.20 -13.78 -67.85
N VAL A 14 4.37 -13.88 -67.23
CA VAL A 14 4.66 -13.39 -65.89
C VAL A 14 4.43 -11.88 -65.89
N TYR A 15 3.55 -11.38 -65.02
CA TYR A 15 3.69 -10.04 -64.47
C TYR A 15 3.40 -10.06 -62.97
N ARG A 16 4.44 -9.70 -62.24
CA ARG A 16 4.48 -9.44 -60.80
C ARG A 16 3.35 -8.50 -60.39
N SER A 17 2.76 -8.75 -59.23
CA SER A 17 2.22 -7.69 -58.39
C SER A 17 2.32 -8.13 -56.92
N LEU A 18 3.28 -7.53 -56.21
CA LEU A 18 3.38 -7.53 -54.76
C LEU A 18 2.07 -6.98 -54.17
N LYS A 19 1.43 -7.72 -53.24
CA LYS A 19 0.66 -7.15 -52.12
C LYS A 19 0.81 -8.11 -50.93
N ALA A 20 1.81 -7.85 -50.10
CA ALA A 20 1.67 -7.13 -48.83
C ALA A 20 1.06 -8.02 -47.75
N ALA A 21 1.95 -8.56 -46.92
CA ALA A 21 1.63 -9.22 -45.66
C ALA A 21 0.88 -8.23 -44.76
N CYS A 22 -0.33 -8.60 -44.32
CA CYS A 22 -1.01 -7.91 -43.24
C CYS A 22 -0.87 -8.78 -41.98
N LEU A 23 0.29 -8.65 -41.33
CA LEU A 23 0.49 -9.09 -39.95
C LEU A 23 -0.38 -8.20 -39.07
N LEU A 24 -1.56 -8.70 -38.65
CA LEU A 24 -2.28 -8.10 -37.53
C LEU A 24 -1.50 -8.42 -36.25
N ALA A 25 -0.55 -7.55 -35.92
CA ALA A 25 -0.04 -7.45 -34.57
C ALA A 25 -1.14 -6.80 -33.72
N THR A 26 -1.94 -7.61 -33.03
CA THR A 26 -2.78 -7.15 -31.94
C THR A 26 -1.88 -6.64 -30.83
N MET A 27 -1.58 -5.33 -30.85
CA MET A 27 -1.08 -4.63 -29.68
C MET A 27 -2.17 -4.70 -28.60
N THR A 28 -2.07 -5.66 -27.70
CA THR A 28 -2.65 -5.53 -26.36
C THR A 28 -1.97 -4.35 -25.70
N ALA A 29 -2.58 -3.17 -25.87
CA ALA A 29 -2.30 -2.02 -25.04
C ALA A 29 -2.55 -2.44 -23.60
N LEU A 30 -1.46 -2.67 -22.86
CA LEU A 30 -1.46 -2.61 -21.41
C LEU A 30 -1.85 -1.18 -21.05
N THR A 31 -3.15 -0.91 -20.98
CA THR A 31 -3.65 0.23 -20.23
C THR A 31 -3.35 -0.09 -18.77
N GLY A 32 -2.12 0.23 -18.35
CA GLY A 32 -1.84 0.48 -16.95
C GLY A 32 -2.78 1.60 -16.54
N GLY A 33 -3.94 1.21 -16.03
CA GLY A 33 -4.88 2.15 -15.45
C GLY A 33 -4.11 2.94 -14.42
N SER A 34 -4.19 4.27 -14.48
CA SER A 34 -3.94 5.08 -13.30
C SER A 34 -4.89 4.55 -12.22
N ALA A 35 -4.41 3.63 -11.39
CA ALA A 35 -5.09 3.29 -10.17
C ALA A 35 -5.20 4.62 -9.44
N TRP A 36 -6.44 5.11 -9.25
CA TRP A 36 -6.65 6.23 -8.35
C TRP A 36 -6.00 5.83 -7.02
N ALA A 37 -5.06 6.65 -6.56
CA ALA A 37 -4.40 6.40 -5.30
C ALA A 37 -5.29 6.99 -4.21
N THR A 38 -5.66 6.19 -3.21
CA THR A 38 -6.14 6.73 -1.95
C THR A 38 -4.96 7.42 -1.27
N GLN A 39 -5.17 8.66 -0.81
CA GLN A 39 -4.19 9.40 -0.03
C GLN A 39 -4.76 9.73 1.35
N PHE A 40 -3.98 9.50 2.39
CA PHE A 40 -4.33 9.88 3.75
C PHE A 40 -3.09 10.25 4.56
N VAL A 41 -3.29 10.80 5.75
CA VAL A 41 -2.21 11.24 6.62
C VAL A 41 -2.24 10.44 7.91
N VAL A 42 -1.06 10.08 8.42
CA VAL A 42 -0.89 9.57 9.78
C VAL A 42 0.02 10.50 10.55
N GLU A 43 -0.41 10.90 11.73
CA GLU A 43 0.32 11.73 12.68
C GLU A 43 0.71 10.93 13.90
N ASP A 44 1.90 11.21 14.40
CA ASP A 44 2.43 10.58 15.59
C ASP A 44 3.15 11.62 16.45
N GLY A 45 3.05 11.47 17.76
CA GLY A 45 3.45 12.47 18.73
C GLY A 45 3.96 11.83 20.01
N LYS A 46 5.17 12.21 20.40
CA LYS A 46 5.88 11.65 21.54
C LYS A 46 5.19 12.06 22.85
N ALA A 47 4.87 11.10 23.70
CA ALA A 47 4.40 11.39 25.05
C ALA A 47 5.53 12.00 25.92
N THR A 48 5.17 12.66 27.01
CA THR A 48 6.14 13.33 27.89
C THR A 48 7.14 12.35 28.52
N GLN A 49 6.69 11.16 28.89
CA GLN A 49 7.51 10.11 29.53
C GLN A 49 8.35 9.29 28.56
N GLU A 50 8.08 9.41 27.26
CA GLU A 50 8.85 8.74 26.21
C GLU A 50 10.20 9.45 25.98
N VAL A 51 11.25 8.68 25.78
CA VAL A 51 12.57 9.15 25.35
C VAL A 51 12.64 9.18 23.83
N SER A 52 12.22 8.09 23.19
CA SER A 52 12.24 7.92 21.75
C SER A 52 11.24 6.86 21.31
N GLU A 53 10.83 6.93 20.05
CA GLU A 53 9.93 5.97 19.43
C GLU A 53 10.34 5.70 17.99
N THR A 54 10.21 4.46 17.56
CA THR A 54 10.26 4.08 16.14
C THR A 54 9.01 3.27 15.80
N SER A 55 8.17 3.86 14.97
CA SER A 55 6.86 3.33 14.59
C SER A 55 6.80 3.04 13.10
N ARG A 56 6.19 1.90 12.75
CA ARG A 56 6.13 1.34 11.39
C ARG A 56 4.68 1.04 11.07
N LEU A 57 4.19 1.66 10.00
CA LEU A 57 2.84 1.48 9.51
C LEU A 57 2.85 0.55 8.31
N TYR A 58 2.04 -0.51 8.40
CA TYR A 58 1.77 -1.43 7.33
C TYR A 58 0.32 -1.27 6.86
N ILE A 59 0.11 -1.29 5.55
CA ILE A 59 -1.22 -1.31 4.92
C ILE A 59 -1.28 -2.55 4.04
N ASP A 60 -2.26 -3.42 4.27
CA ASP A 60 -2.39 -4.72 3.60
C ASP A 60 -1.10 -5.56 3.61
N GLY A 61 -0.31 -5.44 4.69
CA GLY A 61 0.95 -6.15 4.88
C GLY A 61 2.18 -5.47 4.28
N GLU A 62 2.03 -4.37 3.54
CA GLU A 62 3.14 -3.59 2.97
C GLU A 62 3.57 -2.46 3.89
N LEU A 63 4.88 -2.31 4.14
CA LEU A 63 5.42 -1.20 4.92
C LEU A 63 5.31 0.10 4.11
N VAL A 64 4.44 1.01 4.55
CA VAL A 64 4.17 2.28 3.85
C VAL A 64 4.78 3.50 4.55
N ALA A 65 5.08 3.40 5.84
CA ALA A 65 5.76 4.46 6.57
C ALA A 65 6.59 3.96 7.75
N THR A 66 7.67 4.67 8.05
CA THR A 66 8.40 4.59 9.31
C THR A 66 8.53 5.99 9.88
N MET A 67 8.12 6.17 11.14
CA MET A 67 8.18 7.41 11.89
C MET A 67 9.16 7.21 13.05
N VAL A 68 10.06 8.18 13.22
CA VAL A 68 11.03 8.18 14.32
C VAL A 68 10.83 9.48 15.10
N LEU A 69 10.55 9.34 16.39
CA LEU A 69 10.36 10.43 17.33
C LEU A 69 11.49 10.43 18.37
N ASP A 70 11.96 11.62 18.71
CA ASP A 70 12.96 11.85 19.76
C ASP A 70 12.77 13.26 20.34
N GLU A 71 13.69 13.72 21.21
CA GLU A 71 13.62 15.07 21.77
C GLU A 71 13.69 16.19 20.72
N LYS A 72 14.40 15.97 19.61
CA LYS A 72 14.55 16.97 18.52
C LYS A 72 13.37 16.92 17.57
N THR A 73 12.71 15.77 17.46
CA THR A 73 11.58 15.51 16.60
C THR A 73 10.44 14.88 17.40
N PRO A 74 9.73 15.66 18.24
CA PRO A 74 8.68 15.10 19.08
C PRO A 74 7.40 14.77 18.32
N GLN A 75 7.29 15.14 17.04
CA GLN A 75 6.12 14.88 16.20
C GLN A 75 6.54 14.54 14.78
N ARG A 76 5.80 13.63 14.14
CA ARG A 76 5.94 13.28 12.73
C ARG A 76 4.58 13.20 12.06
N ARG A 77 4.62 13.45 10.75
CA ARG A 77 3.48 13.31 9.84
C ARG A 77 3.94 12.52 8.63
N ALA A 78 3.24 11.44 8.31
CA ALA A 78 3.45 10.62 7.12
C ALA A 78 2.27 10.76 6.15
N VAL A 79 2.56 11.06 4.89
CA VAL A 79 1.56 11.05 3.82
C VAL A 79 1.61 9.68 3.15
N ILE A 80 0.49 8.97 3.18
CA ILE A 80 0.36 7.60 2.70
C ILE A 80 -0.35 7.62 1.36
N ASN A 81 0.19 6.92 0.36
CA ASN A 81 -0.43 6.75 -0.94
C ASN A 81 -0.52 5.25 -1.24
N VAL A 82 -1.74 4.74 -1.43
CA VAL A 82 -2.00 3.32 -1.68
C VAL A 82 -3.04 3.17 -2.81
N PRO A 83 -3.09 2.03 -3.53
CA PRO A 83 -4.11 1.80 -4.55
C PRO A 83 -5.52 1.81 -3.94
N ASP A 84 -6.48 2.47 -4.58
CA ASP A 84 -7.85 2.65 -4.07
C ASP A 84 -8.60 1.34 -3.80
N LYS A 85 -9.19 1.26 -2.59
CA LYS A 85 -10.00 0.16 -2.07
C LYS A 85 -11.02 0.72 -1.05
N PRO A 86 -12.18 0.06 -0.88
CA PRO A 86 -13.18 0.48 0.12
C PRO A 86 -12.69 0.33 1.57
N SER A 87 -11.74 -0.59 1.81
CA SER A 87 -11.16 -0.79 3.14
C SER A 87 -9.78 -1.41 3.05
N TYR A 88 -8.97 -1.15 4.08
CA TYR A 88 -7.61 -1.65 4.20
C TYR A 88 -7.40 -2.29 5.56
N THR A 89 -6.66 -3.39 5.59
CA THR A 89 -6.07 -3.85 6.86
C THR A 89 -4.86 -2.98 7.18
N TYR A 90 -4.68 -2.62 8.44
CA TYR A 90 -3.46 -1.96 8.89
C TYR A 90 -2.82 -2.73 10.04
N ALA A 91 -1.50 -2.62 10.14
CA ALA A 91 -0.76 -2.96 11.35
C ALA A 91 0.16 -1.79 11.70
N LEU A 92 0.20 -1.45 12.99
CA LEU A 92 1.07 -0.41 13.51
C LEU A 92 1.98 -1.04 14.56
N CYS A 93 3.26 -1.09 14.27
CA CYS A 93 4.28 -1.75 15.07
C CYS A 93 5.30 -0.73 15.54
N GLY A 94 5.91 -0.93 16.70
CA GLY A 94 6.97 -0.04 17.11
C GLY A 94 7.76 -0.47 18.32
N GLU A 95 8.80 0.29 18.57
CA GLU A 95 9.57 0.27 19.79
C GLU A 95 9.47 1.65 20.43
N ILE A 96 9.04 1.68 21.69
CA ILE A 96 8.91 2.90 22.49
C ILE A 96 9.86 2.78 23.68
N VAL A 97 10.79 3.72 23.79
CA VAL A 97 11.68 3.84 24.94
C VAL A 97 11.08 4.87 25.89
N VAL A 98 10.86 4.52 27.15
CA VAL A 98 10.26 5.39 28.18
C VAL A 98 11.19 5.54 29.37
N ARG A 99 11.07 6.64 30.11
CA ARG A 99 11.71 6.75 31.44
C ARG A 99 10.74 6.22 32.50
N ASN A 100 11.20 5.24 33.26
CA ASN A 100 10.46 4.70 34.40
C ASN A 100 10.53 5.64 35.63
N ALA A 101 9.87 5.28 36.72
CA ALA A 101 9.82 6.08 37.94
C ALA A 101 11.19 6.31 38.60
N GLU A 102 12.16 5.41 38.38
CA GLU A 102 13.54 5.54 38.84
C GLU A 102 14.43 6.33 37.86
N GLY A 103 13.86 6.86 36.78
CA GLY A 103 14.56 7.63 35.75
C GLY A 103 15.38 6.79 34.76
N LYS A 104 15.26 5.46 34.80
CA LYS A 104 15.91 4.54 33.87
C LYS A 104 15.11 4.41 32.58
N ALA A 105 15.82 4.17 31.48
CA ALA A 105 15.19 3.89 30.20
C ALA A 105 14.70 2.43 30.14
N GLU A 106 13.46 2.23 29.72
CA GLU A 106 12.83 0.92 29.49
C GLU A 106 12.28 0.87 28.07
N THR A 107 12.45 -0.26 27.39
CA THR A 107 12.01 -0.45 26.01
C THR A 107 10.74 -1.31 25.97
N HIS A 108 9.70 -0.81 25.32
CA HIS A 108 8.42 -1.47 25.11
C HIS A 108 8.20 -1.76 23.63
N LEU A 109 7.82 -3.00 23.33
CA LEU A 109 7.43 -3.39 21.98
C LEU A 109 5.91 -3.28 21.83
N VAL A 110 5.49 -2.34 20.99
CA VAL A 110 4.08 -2.07 20.69
C VAL A 110 3.65 -2.66 19.38
N THR A 111 2.41 -3.14 19.33
CA THR A 111 1.82 -3.68 18.11
C THR A 111 0.30 -3.72 18.24
N SER A 112 -0.37 -3.20 17.22
CA SER A 112 -1.79 -3.47 17.01
C SER A 112 -2.10 -3.64 15.53
N GLN A 113 -3.35 -4.03 15.27
CA GLN A 113 -3.90 -4.08 13.93
C GLN A 113 -5.32 -3.50 13.91
N GLY A 114 -5.83 -3.29 12.71
CA GLY A 114 -7.22 -2.90 12.53
C GLY A 114 -7.61 -2.78 11.07
N THR A 115 -8.69 -2.05 10.84
CA THR A 115 -9.23 -1.76 9.51
C THR A 115 -9.44 -0.27 9.35
N LEU A 116 -9.00 0.28 8.21
CA LEU A 116 -9.36 1.62 7.76
C LEU A 116 -10.48 1.51 6.72
N TYR A 117 -11.53 2.29 6.87
CA TYR A 117 -12.68 2.37 5.96
C TYR A 117 -12.66 3.71 5.24
N ASP A 118 -12.68 3.70 3.91
CA ASP A 118 -12.66 4.91 3.08
C ASP A 118 -11.66 5.99 3.55
N PRO A 119 -10.35 5.66 3.77
CA PRO A 119 -9.42 6.57 4.45
C PRO A 119 -9.04 7.81 3.63
N SER A 120 -9.50 7.96 2.39
CA SER A 120 -9.10 9.05 1.50
C SER A 120 -9.40 10.43 2.10
N GLY A 121 -8.37 11.28 2.19
CA GLY A 121 -8.47 12.63 2.74
C GLY A 121 -8.50 12.71 4.26
N HIS A 122 -8.48 11.59 4.97
CA HIS A 122 -8.51 11.55 6.43
C HIS A 122 -7.12 11.79 7.06
N VAL A 123 -7.14 12.24 8.31
CA VAL A 123 -5.95 12.37 9.16
C VAL A 123 -6.12 11.47 10.37
N PHE A 124 -5.29 10.44 10.45
CA PHE A 124 -5.27 9.51 11.57
C PHE A 124 -4.19 9.90 12.58
N GLN A 125 -4.44 9.61 13.84
CA GLN A 125 -3.47 9.76 14.92
C GLN A 125 -3.07 8.37 15.43
N ALA A 126 -1.76 8.16 15.55
CA ALA A 126 -1.19 7.03 16.27
C ALA A 126 -1.32 7.25 17.77
N MET A 127 -1.89 6.27 18.48
CA MET A 127 -2.23 6.37 19.89
C MET A 127 -1.63 5.22 20.67
N GLY A 128 -0.80 5.53 21.65
CA GLY A 128 -0.34 4.57 22.66
C GLY A 128 -1.38 4.39 23.78
N ALA A 129 -1.66 3.13 24.14
CA ALA A 129 -2.52 2.77 25.26
C ALA A 129 -2.01 1.54 26.01
N GLN A 130 -2.69 1.20 27.11
CA GLN A 130 -2.44 0.00 27.90
C GLN A 130 -0.97 -0.16 28.32
N ASN A 131 -0.35 0.91 28.85
CA ASN A 131 1.07 0.92 29.25
C ASN A 131 2.03 0.50 28.13
N PHE A 132 1.85 1.05 26.93
CA PHE A 132 2.70 0.76 25.76
C PHE A 132 2.64 -0.71 25.37
N THR A 133 1.45 -1.30 25.39
CA THR A 133 1.19 -2.64 24.83
C THR A 133 0.18 -2.61 23.69
N ASP A 134 -0.52 -1.48 23.54
CA ASP A 134 -1.50 -1.23 22.50
C ASP A 134 -1.12 0.07 21.79
N PHE A 135 -1.12 0.05 20.45
CA PHE A 135 -0.66 1.18 19.65
C PHE A 135 -1.38 1.21 18.31
N TYR A 136 -2.39 2.06 18.19
CA TYR A 136 -3.44 1.96 17.17
C TYR A 136 -3.76 3.31 16.53
N LEU A 137 -4.48 3.26 15.40
CA LEU A 137 -4.92 4.46 14.69
C LEU A 137 -6.33 4.86 15.13
N ILE A 138 -6.53 6.15 15.34
CA ILE A 138 -7.85 6.77 15.44
C ILE A 138 -8.01 7.86 14.39
N ASP A 139 -9.24 8.14 14.00
CA ASP A 139 -9.61 9.40 13.36
C ASP A 139 -10.50 10.18 14.32
N PRO A 140 -9.99 11.27 14.93
CA PRO A 140 -10.77 12.09 15.85
C PRO A 140 -11.98 12.77 15.20
N SER A 141 -11.92 13.02 13.90
CA SER A 141 -12.98 13.69 13.13
C SER A 141 -14.05 12.73 12.63
N SER A 142 -13.69 11.46 12.40
CA SER A 142 -14.58 10.40 11.95
C SER A 142 -14.21 9.04 12.57
N PRO A 143 -14.64 8.77 13.83
CA PRO A 143 -14.22 7.57 14.56
C PRO A 143 -14.56 6.25 13.87
N ALA A 144 -15.56 6.22 12.98
CA ALA A 144 -15.95 5.02 12.24
C ALA A 144 -14.94 4.64 11.13
N THR A 145 -14.09 5.58 10.71
CA THR A 145 -13.11 5.40 9.63
C THR A 145 -11.93 4.52 10.07
N ALA A 146 -11.63 4.45 11.37
CA ALA A 146 -10.58 3.58 11.92
C ALA A 146 -11.16 2.63 12.97
N ARG A 147 -11.21 1.33 12.65
CA ARG A 147 -11.53 0.30 13.64
C ARG A 147 -10.25 -0.36 14.12
N HIS A 148 -9.95 -0.18 15.39
CA HIS A 148 -8.90 -0.92 16.08
C HIS A 148 -9.40 -2.31 16.51
N GLU A 149 -8.56 -3.33 16.36
CA GLU A 149 -8.77 -4.67 16.90
C GLU A 149 -7.83 -4.91 18.09
N PRO A 150 -8.35 -4.97 19.33
CA PRO A 150 -7.51 -5.12 20.51
C PRO A 150 -6.70 -6.41 20.53
N GLY A 151 -5.49 -6.28 21.07
CA GLY A 151 -4.57 -7.39 21.33
C GLY A 151 -3.46 -7.53 20.29
N ARG A 152 -2.39 -8.22 20.70
CA ARG A 152 -1.20 -8.49 19.90
C ARG A 152 -1.55 -9.41 18.72
N LYS A 153 -1.81 -8.85 17.54
CA LYS A 153 -2.17 -9.59 16.32
C LYS A 153 -1.47 -8.98 15.09
N GLY A 154 -1.12 -9.82 14.11
CA GLY A 154 -0.64 -9.35 12.80
C GLY A 154 0.87 -9.08 12.70
N ALA A 155 1.29 -8.62 11.51
CA ALA A 155 2.62 -8.69 10.86
C ALA A 155 3.88 -8.19 11.62
N CYS A 156 3.77 -7.81 12.89
CA CYS A 156 4.89 -7.37 13.72
C CYS A 156 5.77 -8.56 14.20
N THR A 157 5.95 -9.59 13.36
CA THR A 157 6.76 -10.79 13.63
C THR A 157 8.23 -10.60 13.25
N VAL A 158 8.62 -9.46 12.69
CA VAL A 158 10.03 -9.16 12.44
C VAL A 158 10.63 -8.65 13.73
N ALA A 159 11.43 -9.49 14.39
CA ALA A 159 12.29 -9.07 15.48
C ALA A 159 13.19 -7.93 14.98
N THR A 160 13.15 -6.79 15.66
CA THR A 160 14.13 -5.73 15.50
C THR A 160 15.42 -6.19 16.18
N SER A 161 16.42 -6.55 15.37
CA SER A 161 17.82 -6.77 15.81
C SER A 161 18.52 -5.45 16.12
#